data_AF-A0A957XQZ0-F1
#
_entry.id   AF-A0A957XQZ0-F1
#
_cell.length_a   1.000
_cell.length_b   1.000
_cell.length_c   1.000
_cell.angle_alpha   90.00
_cell.angle_beta   90.00
_cell.angle_gamma   90.00
#
_symmetry.space_group_name_H-M   'P 1'
#
loop_
_entity.id
_entity.type
_entity.pdbx_description
1 polymer ?
#
loop_
_entity_poly.entity_id
_entity_poly.type
_entity_poly.pdbx_seq_one_letter_code
_entity_poly.pdbx_strand_id
1 'polypeptide(L)'
;PDLGEEVGRYQTVEQDHGIAQSLDMTTLLPLARLAIEHGTKVEATVQIRNVNRVVGTITGSEVTKKWGAEGLPEDTIRITFQGSAGQSFGAFIPRGMSFRLEGDANDYFGKGLSGGKLAVCPPEGSPFRPEQNMIIGNVALYGATRGEVFVGGMAGERFAVRNSGVDAVVEA
;
A
#
# COMPACT_ATOMS: atom_id res chain seq x y z
N PRO A 1 -7.22 -36.77 9.25
CA PRO A 1 -6.53 -37.29 10.45
C PRO A 1 -7.55 -37.67 11.52
N ASP A 2 -7.38 -38.81 12.19
CA ASP A 2 -8.08 -39.05 13.46
C ASP A 2 -7.50 -38.07 14.48
N LEU A 3 -8.33 -37.14 14.93
CA LEU A 3 -7.97 -36.14 15.93
C LEU A 3 -8.58 -36.56 17.27
N GLY A 4 -7.79 -36.51 18.34
CA GLY A 4 -8.21 -36.87 19.70
C GLY A 4 -9.42 -36.07 20.18
N GLU A 5 -10.14 -36.58 21.17
CA GLU A 5 -11.38 -35.96 21.68
C GLU A 5 -11.14 -34.53 22.23
N GLU A 6 -9.92 -34.20 22.64
CA GLU A 6 -9.50 -32.85 23.03
C GLU A 6 -9.45 -31.81 21.90
N VAL A 7 -9.45 -32.25 20.63
CA VAL A 7 -9.38 -31.33 19.48
C VAL A 7 -10.80 -30.97 19.03
N GLY A 8 -11.22 -29.75 19.38
CA GLY A 8 -12.52 -29.20 18.98
C GLY A 8 -12.74 -29.27 17.46
N ARG A 9 -13.89 -29.84 17.05
CA ARG A 9 -14.28 -30.00 15.62
C ARG A 9 -15.09 -28.82 15.06
N TYR A 10 -15.31 -27.80 15.88
CA TYR A 10 -16.01 -26.56 15.55
C TYR A 10 -15.25 -25.39 16.16
N GLN A 11 -15.52 -24.16 15.72
CA GLN A 11 -14.80 -22.98 16.19
C GLN A 11 -15.06 -22.75 17.69
N THR A 12 -14.02 -22.88 18.50
CA THR A 12 -14.07 -22.69 19.96
C THR A 12 -13.20 -21.54 20.46
N VAL A 13 -12.35 -20.96 19.59
CA VAL A 13 -11.43 -19.86 19.91
C VAL A 13 -11.54 -18.80 18.84
N GLU A 14 -11.67 -17.55 19.23
CA GLU A 14 -11.69 -16.42 18.29
C GLU A 14 -10.28 -16.18 17.73
N GLN A 15 -10.21 -15.78 16.46
CA GLN A 15 -8.94 -15.46 15.81
C GLN A 15 -8.64 -13.97 15.99
N ASP A 16 -7.55 -13.64 16.69
CA ASP A 16 -6.99 -12.29 16.69
C ASP A 16 -5.82 -12.22 15.71
N HIS A 17 -6.02 -11.48 14.61
CA HIS A 17 -5.01 -11.24 13.58
C HIS A 17 -4.28 -9.91 13.77
N GLY A 18 -4.55 -9.17 14.86
CA GLY A 18 -3.96 -7.87 15.14
C GLY A 18 -4.40 -6.75 14.18
N ILE A 19 -5.45 -6.96 13.38
CA ILE A 19 -5.90 -6.03 12.34
C ILE A 19 -6.23 -4.65 12.93
N ALA A 20 -6.85 -4.63 14.11
CA ALA A 20 -7.19 -3.40 14.83
C ALA A 20 -5.97 -2.52 15.15
N GLN A 21 -4.77 -3.10 15.20
CA GLN A 21 -3.51 -2.40 15.47
C GLN A 21 -2.77 -1.98 14.19
N SER A 22 -3.30 -2.33 13.01
CA SER A 22 -2.69 -1.94 11.75
C SER A 22 -2.66 -0.42 11.57
N LEU A 23 -1.71 0.06 10.76
CA LEU A 23 -1.58 1.49 10.47
C LEU A 23 -2.85 2.03 9.78
N ASP A 24 -3.51 1.21 8.97
CA ASP A 24 -4.79 1.57 8.37
C ASP A 24 -5.87 1.85 9.42
N MET A 25 -6.10 0.90 10.34
CA MET A 25 -7.15 1.03 11.34
C MET A 25 -6.88 2.17 12.33
N THR A 26 -5.61 2.32 12.75
CA THR A 26 -5.24 3.28 13.79
C THR A 26 -5.02 4.70 13.26
N THR A 27 -4.65 4.84 11.98
CA THR A 27 -4.17 6.12 11.43
C THR A 27 -4.85 6.50 10.11
N LEU A 28 -4.76 5.69 9.05
CA LEU A 28 -5.23 6.11 7.72
C LEU A 28 -6.75 6.25 7.65
N LEU A 29 -7.52 5.29 8.19
CA LEU A 29 -8.98 5.37 8.18
C LEU A 29 -9.50 6.61 8.91
N PRO A 30 -9.03 6.94 10.14
CA PRO A 30 -9.37 8.21 10.78
C PRO A 30 -9.05 9.43 9.91
N LEU A 31 -7.86 9.49 9.30
CA LEU A 31 -7.45 10.62 8.44
C LEU A 31 -8.30 10.72 7.17
N ALA A 32 -8.65 9.57 6.57
CA ALA A 32 -9.39 9.48 5.33
C ALA A 32 -10.92 9.59 5.51
N ARG A 33 -11.42 9.69 6.75
CA ARG A 33 -12.86 9.64 7.04
C ARG A 33 -13.66 10.65 6.24
N LEU A 34 -13.23 11.92 6.18
CA LEU A 34 -13.94 12.96 5.42
C LEU A 34 -13.89 12.72 3.91
N ALA A 35 -12.78 12.18 3.40
CA ALA A 35 -12.64 11.81 2.00
C ALA A 35 -13.57 10.65 1.63
N ILE A 36 -13.59 9.60 2.45
CA ILE A 36 -14.47 8.46 2.27
C ILE A 36 -15.92 8.91 2.39
N GLU A 37 -16.26 9.72 3.39
CA GLU A 37 -17.64 10.10 3.68
C GLU A 37 -18.23 11.07 2.65
N HIS A 38 -17.44 12.05 2.21
CA HIS A 38 -17.95 13.21 1.47
C HIS A 38 -17.16 13.55 0.20
N GLY A 39 -16.09 12.81 -0.10
CA GLY A 39 -15.21 13.12 -1.22
C GLY A 39 -14.31 14.33 -0.98
N THR A 40 -14.20 14.80 0.27
CA THR A 40 -13.37 15.94 0.66
C THR A 40 -11.88 15.58 0.50
N LYS A 41 -11.10 16.48 -0.10
CA LYS A 41 -9.65 16.28 -0.20
C LYS A 41 -9.01 16.27 1.18
N VAL A 42 -8.16 15.30 1.44
CA VAL A 42 -7.38 15.15 2.67
C VAL A 42 -5.91 14.95 2.32
N GLU A 43 -5.05 15.63 3.07
CA GLU A 43 -3.60 15.50 2.96
C GLU A 43 -3.00 15.26 4.36
N ALA A 44 -2.05 14.34 4.46
CA ALA A 44 -1.39 14.04 5.72
C ALA A 44 0.04 13.51 5.53
N THR A 45 0.86 13.65 6.57
CA THR A 45 2.18 13.01 6.67
C THR A 45 2.17 11.99 7.81
N VAL A 46 2.65 10.78 7.55
CA VAL A 46 2.58 9.64 8.48
C VAL A 46 3.95 8.96 8.58
N GLN A 47 4.38 8.67 9.80
CA GLN A 47 5.59 7.85 10.01
C GLN A 47 5.29 6.39 9.72
N ILE A 48 6.20 5.69 9.04
CA ILE A 48 6.05 4.28 8.69
C ILE A 48 7.29 3.46 9.08
N ARG A 49 7.06 2.22 9.48
CA ARG A 49 8.10 1.24 9.80
C ARG A 49 7.83 -0.07 9.06
N ASN A 50 8.86 -0.88 8.89
CA ASN A 50 8.78 -2.14 8.12
C ASN A 50 7.78 -3.17 8.71
N VAL A 51 7.44 -3.04 10.00
CA VAL A 51 6.38 -3.83 10.65
C VAL A 51 4.97 -3.45 10.17
N ASN A 52 4.80 -2.24 9.62
CA ASN A 52 3.55 -1.79 9.02
C ASN A 52 3.43 -2.39 7.62
N ARG A 53 2.74 -3.52 7.54
CA ARG A 53 2.49 -4.26 6.29
C ARG A 53 1.12 -3.91 5.72
N VAL A 54 0.96 -4.09 4.41
CA VAL A 54 -0.33 -3.98 3.71
C VAL A 54 -0.98 -2.59 3.90
N VAL A 55 -0.15 -1.56 4.02
CA VAL A 55 -0.60 -0.18 4.30
C VAL A 55 -1.37 0.36 3.10
N GLY A 56 -2.56 0.91 3.39
CA GLY A 56 -3.49 1.47 2.43
C GLY A 56 -4.61 0.55 2.00
N THR A 57 -4.47 -0.78 2.17
CA THR A 57 -5.42 -1.74 1.60
C THR A 57 -6.79 -1.69 2.28
N ILE A 58 -6.84 -1.55 3.61
CA ILE A 58 -8.12 -1.45 4.32
C ILE A 58 -8.78 -0.11 3.97
N THR A 59 -8.01 0.98 3.96
CA THR A 59 -8.49 2.31 3.56
C THR A 59 -9.04 2.30 2.13
N GLY A 60 -8.33 1.67 1.19
CA GLY A 60 -8.77 1.48 -0.19
C GLY A 60 -10.00 0.58 -0.32
N SER A 61 -10.15 -0.42 0.54
CA SER A 61 -11.37 -1.24 0.64
C SER A 61 -12.57 -0.40 1.06
N GLU A 62 -12.43 0.46 2.08
CA GLU A 62 -13.52 1.37 2.51
C GLU A 62 -13.89 2.40 1.43
N VAL A 63 -12.91 2.94 0.70
CA VAL A 63 -13.17 3.77 -0.48
C VAL A 63 -13.97 2.99 -1.52
N THR A 64 -13.54 1.78 -1.87
CA THR A 64 -14.19 0.95 -2.89
C THR A 64 -15.61 0.52 -2.47
N LYS A 65 -15.81 0.18 -1.20
CA LYS A 65 -17.15 -0.16 -0.66
C LYS A 65 -18.14 0.98 -0.82
N LYS A 66 -17.69 2.22 -0.65
CA LYS A 66 -18.55 3.40 -0.72
C LYS A 66 -18.71 3.97 -2.13
N TRP A 67 -17.63 4.03 -2.91
CA TRP A 67 -17.59 4.73 -4.21
C TRP A 67 -17.54 3.78 -5.41
N GLY A 68 -17.46 2.46 -5.17
CA GLY A 68 -17.35 1.46 -6.22
C GLY A 68 -16.03 1.53 -6.98
N ALA A 69 -16.04 0.95 -8.18
CA ALA A 69 -14.85 0.87 -9.05
C ALA A 69 -14.37 2.23 -9.58
N GLU A 70 -15.27 3.23 -9.68
CA GLU A 70 -14.91 4.59 -10.09
C GLU A 70 -14.02 5.30 -9.07
N GLY A 71 -14.09 4.88 -7.80
CA GLY A 71 -13.32 5.44 -6.71
C GLY A 71 -13.63 6.91 -6.46
N LEU A 72 -12.64 7.61 -5.91
CA LEU A 72 -12.71 9.04 -5.64
C LEU A 72 -12.12 9.86 -6.80
N PRO A 73 -12.41 11.17 -6.89
CA PRO A 73 -11.62 12.07 -7.70
C PRO A 73 -10.13 11.92 -7.40
N GLU A 74 -9.31 12.20 -8.42
CA GLU A 74 -7.86 12.06 -8.30
C GLU A 74 -7.29 12.91 -7.16
N ASP A 75 -6.32 12.35 -6.44
CA ASP A 75 -5.65 12.99 -5.29
C ASP A 75 -6.62 13.43 -4.16
N THR A 76 -7.79 12.81 -4.02
CA THR A 76 -8.67 13.10 -2.89
C THR A 76 -8.05 12.66 -1.56
N ILE A 77 -7.34 11.53 -1.52
CA ILE A 77 -6.58 11.10 -0.35
C ILE A 77 -5.10 11.12 -0.72
N ARG A 78 -4.38 12.15 -0.27
CA ARG A 78 -2.93 12.26 -0.46
C ARG A 78 -2.20 11.99 0.85
N ILE A 79 -1.34 10.98 0.90
CA ILE A 79 -0.57 10.69 2.12
C ILE A 79 0.90 10.57 1.79
N THR A 80 1.72 11.35 2.50
CA THR A 80 3.17 11.22 2.48
C THR A 80 3.60 10.36 3.65
N PHE A 81 4.37 9.31 3.38
CA PHE A 81 4.93 8.41 4.36
C PHE A 81 6.42 8.68 4.50
N GLN A 82 6.93 8.61 5.72
CA GLN A 82 8.36 8.80 6.01
C GLN A 82 8.89 7.60 6.79
N GLY A 83 9.91 6.94 6.26
CA GLY A 83 10.53 5.75 6.84
C GLY A 83 10.53 4.55 5.89
N SER A 84 10.62 3.34 6.45
CA SER A 84 10.69 2.10 5.66
C SER A 84 9.34 1.39 5.70
N ALA A 85 8.75 1.08 4.54
CA ALA A 85 7.47 0.41 4.45
C ALA A 85 7.60 -1.11 4.48
N GLY A 86 6.66 -1.76 5.18
CA GLY A 86 6.57 -3.21 5.19
C GLY A 86 6.09 -3.79 3.86
N GLN A 87 6.00 -5.12 3.81
CA GLN A 87 5.53 -5.83 2.63
C GLN A 87 4.12 -5.37 2.20
N SER A 88 3.89 -5.35 0.88
CA SER A 88 2.60 -5.00 0.27
C SER A 88 2.12 -3.56 0.55
N PHE A 89 3.04 -2.60 0.68
CA PHE A 89 2.67 -1.18 0.73
C PHE A 89 1.89 -0.77 -0.53
N GLY A 90 0.75 -0.08 -0.35
CA GLY A 90 -0.07 0.40 -1.45
C GLY A 90 -0.79 -0.72 -2.23
N ALA A 91 -0.93 -1.92 -1.65
CA ALA A 91 -1.61 -3.01 -2.32
C ALA A 91 -3.11 -2.73 -2.52
N PHE A 92 -3.61 -3.00 -3.72
CA PHE A 92 -5.01 -2.86 -4.12
C PHE A 92 -5.64 -1.48 -3.92
N ILE A 93 -4.84 -0.40 -3.86
CA ILE A 93 -5.42 0.92 -3.66
C ILE A 93 -6.19 1.38 -4.92
N PRO A 94 -7.43 1.89 -4.76
CA PRO A 94 -8.28 2.34 -5.85
C PRO A 94 -7.94 3.77 -6.29
N ARG A 95 -8.61 4.22 -7.35
CA ARG A 95 -8.56 5.60 -7.83
C ARG A 95 -8.92 6.60 -6.73
N GLY A 96 -8.14 7.69 -6.68
CA GLY A 96 -8.30 8.81 -5.75
C GLY A 96 -7.44 8.72 -4.49
N MET A 97 -6.70 7.62 -4.30
CA MET A 97 -5.64 7.52 -3.31
C MET A 97 -4.26 7.70 -3.97
N SER A 98 -3.46 8.61 -3.40
CA SER A 98 -2.14 8.96 -3.90
C SER A 98 -1.14 8.96 -2.76
N PHE A 99 -0.25 7.96 -2.75
CA PHE A 99 0.73 7.78 -1.68
C PHE A 99 2.12 8.12 -2.18
N ARG A 100 2.83 8.95 -1.39
CA ARG A 100 4.26 9.24 -1.58
C ARG A 100 5.02 8.64 -0.41
N LEU A 101 6.13 7.96 -0.65
CA LEU A 101 7.00 7.38 0.37
C LEU A 101 8.39 8.00 0.24
N GLU A 102 8.81 8.71 1.29
CA GLU A 102 10.17 9.21 1.47
C GLU A 102 10.93 8.21 2.33
N GLY A 103 11.71 7.35 1.68
CA GLY A 103 12.32 6.18 2.29
C GLY A 103 12.38 5.00 1.32
N ASP A 104 12.14 3.79 1.83
CA ASP A 104 12.23 2.53 1.09
C ASP A 104 11.03 1.62 1.38
N ALA A 105 10.79 0.61 0.54
CA ALA A 105 9.74 -0.38 0.76
C ALA A 105 10.22 -1.81 0.50
N ASN A 106 9.66 -2.75 1.26
CA ASN A 106 9.87 -4.18 1.04
C ASN A 106 9.08 -4.72 -0.16
N ASP A 107 9.10 -6.04 -0.33
CA ASP A 107 8.44 -6.75 -1.44
C ASP A 107 6.96 -6.40 -1.61
N TYR A 108 6.46 -6.65 -2.82
CA TYR A 108 5.05 -6.51 -3.21
C TYR A 108 4.53 -5.06 -3.19
N PHE A 109 5.42 -4.08 -3.32
CA PHE A 109 5.05 -2.68 -3.49
C PHE A 109 4.01 -2.53 -4.62
N GLY A 110 2.86 -1.93 -4.31
CA GLY A 110 1.76 -1.73 -5.26
C GLY A 110 1.16 -3.02 -5.84
N LYS A 111 1.25 -4.15 -5.13
CA LYS A 111 0.60 -5.41 -5.55
C LYS A 111 -0.87 -5.19 -5.87
N GLY A 112 -1.30 -5.61 -7.06
CA GLY A 112 -2.68 -5.47 -7.50
C GLY A 112 -3.19 -4.03 -7.55
N LEU A 113 -2.32 -3.04 -7.77
CA LEU A 113 -2.72 -1.63 -7.88
C LEU A 113 -3.90 -1.48 -8.86
N SER A 114 -4.93 -0.75 -8.42
CA SER A 114 -6.27 -0.74 -9.02
C SER A 114 -6.80 0.68 -9.27
N GLY A 115 -5.89 1.60 -9.61
CA GLY A 115 -6.21 2.97 -10.05
C GLY A 115 -5.59 4.07 -9.21
N GLY A 116 -4.99 3.76 -8.06
CA GLY A 116 -4.27 4.73 -7.23
C GLY A 116 -2.91 5.12 -7.81
N LYS A 117 -2.26 6.09 -7.15
CA LYS A 117 -0.90 6.54 -7.49
C LYS A 117 0.08 6.22 -6.37
N LEU A 118 1.25 5.70 -6.72
CA LEU A 118 2.33 5.44 -5.78
C LEU A 118 3.60 6.16 -6.24
N ALA A 119 4.27 6.84 -5.33
CA ALA A 119 5.60 7.38 -5.55
C ALA A 119 6.51 6.98 -4.40
N VAL A 120 7.75 6.62 -4.69
CA VAL A 120 8.78 6.35 -3.68
C VAL A 120 10.09 6.98 -4.09
N CYS A 121 10.75 7.67 -3.15
CA CYS A 121 12.04 8.30 -3.36
C CYS A 121 12.85 8.30 -2.06
N PRO A 122 14.19 8.38 -2.13
CA PRO A 122 15.01 8.48 -0.94
C PRO A 122 14.66 9.74 -0.15
N PRO A 123 14.88 9.74 1.18
CA PRO A 123 14.78 10.96 1.97
C PRO A 123 15.68 12.07 1.42
N GLU A 124 15.26 13.32 1.57
CA GLU A 124 16.08 14.47 1.18
C GLU A 124 17.44 14.44 1.92
N GLY A 125 18.52 14.73 1.18
CA GLY A 125 19.88 14.68 1.72
C GLY A 125 20.50 13.29 1.78
N SER A 126 19.87 12.25 1.23
CA SER A 126 20.49 10.93 1.09
C SER A 126 21.83 11.01 0.34
N PRO A 127 22.93 10.46 0.88
CA PRO A 127 24.28 10.65 0.33
C PRO A 127 24.59 9.73 -0.87
N PHE A 128 23.69 8.81 -1.19
CA PHE A 128 23.86 7.81 -2.25
C PHE A 128 23.12 8.21 -3.53
N ARG A 129 23.57 7.63 -4.64
CA ARG A 129 22.93 7.79 -5.96
C ARG A 129 21.69 6.90 -6.04
N PRO A 130 20.46 7.44 -6.14
CA PRO A 130 19.24 6.65 -6.14
C PRO A 130 19.23 5.57 -7.24
N GLU A 131 19.74 5.89 -8.43
CA GLU A 131 19.79 5.03 -9.60
C GLU A 131 20.76 3.83 -9.49
N GLN A 132 21.50 3.73 -8.38
CA GLN A 132 22.42 2.62 -8.09
C GLN A 132 22.03 1.83 -6.84
N ASN A 133 20.88 2.15 -6.22
CA ASN A 133 20.47 1.59 -4.94
C ASN A 133 19.03 1.09 -4.99
N MET A 134 18.79 -0.08 -4.40
CA MET A 134 17.43 -0.61 -4.29
C MET A 134 16.60 0.22 -3.32
N ILE A 135 15.42 0.61 -3.76
CA ILE A 135 14.44 1.35 -2.96
C ILE A 135 13.12 0.59 -2.77
N ILE A 136 12.82 -0.35 -3.67
CA ILE A 136 11.71 -1.28 -3.52
C ILE A 136 12.15 -2.73 -3.70
N GLY A 137 11.54 -3.62 -2.92
CA GLY A 137 11.80 -5.05 -2.98
C GLY A 137 11.24 -5.76 -4.23
N ASN A 138 11.12 -7.08 -4.12
CA ASN A 138 10.75 -7.95 -5.23
C ASN A 138 9.24 -7.94 -5.52
N VAL A 139 8.88 -8.39 -6.72
CA VAL A 139 7.49 -8.70 -7.10
C VAL A 139 6.57 -7.48 -6.97
N ALA A 140 7.13 -6.28 -7.16
CA ALA A 140 6.36 -5.04 -7.20
C ALA A 140 5.37 -5.05 -8.37
N LEU A 141 4.19 -4.46 -8.15
CA LEU A 141 3.10 -4.32 -9.13
C LEU A 141 2.52 -5.65 -9.63
N TYR A 142 2.65 -6.71 -8.83
CA TYR A 142 2.13 -8.02 -9.21
C TYR A 142 0.63 -7.99 -9.50
N GLY A 143 0.26 -8.32 -10.75
CA GLY A 143 -1.14 -8.39 -11.16
C GLY A 143 -1.88 -7.04 -11.13
N ALA A 144 -1.14 -5.92 -11.15
CA ALA A 144 -1.76 -4.60 -11.14
C ALA A 144 -2.54 -4.33 -12.44
N THR A 145 -3.65 -3.61 -12.34
CA THR A 145 -4.64 -3.46 -13.44
C THR A 145 -4.82 -2.03 -13.91
N ARG A 146 -4.56 -1.03 -13.05
CA ARG A 146 -4.67 0.39 -13.36
C ARG A 146 -3.88 1.20 -12.34
N GLY A 147 -3.38 2.38 -12.72
CA GLY A 147 -2.73 3.31 -11.81
C GLY A 147 -1.37 3.77 -12.33
N GLU A 148 -0.71 4.61 -11.54
CA GLU A 148 0.59 5.21 -11.89
C GLU A 148 1.60 4.97 -10.77
N VAL A 149 2.83 4.59 -11.14
CA VAL A 149 3.89 4.32 -10.18
C VAL A 149 5.19 4.99 -10.57
N PHE A 150 5.79 5.71 -9.64
CA PHE A 150 7.06 6.43 -9.82
C PHE A 150 8.07 5.97 -8.77
N VAL A 151 9.21 5.43 -9.21
CA VAL A 151 10.24 4.86 -8.35
C VAL A 151 11.55 5.59 -8.60
N GLY A 152 11.96 6.45 -7.65
CA GLY A 152 13.24 7.14 -7.67
C GLY A 152 14.37 6.26 -7.12
N GLY A 153 14.63 5.14 -7.78
CA GLY A 153 15.68 4.18 -7.44
C GLY A 153 15.42 2.80 -8.03
N MET A 154 16.27 1.82 -7.72
CA MET A 154 16.19 0.48 -8.29
C MET A 154 15.09 -0.37 -7.65
N ALA A 155 14.48 -1.24 -8.46
CA ALA A 155 13.56 -2.27 -8.01
C ALA A 155 14.23 -3.65 -7.93
N GLY A 156 13.74 -4.50 -7.03
CA GLY A 156 14.14 -5.90 -6.94
C GLY A 156 13.65 -6.77 -8.10
N GLU A 157 13.78 -8.08 -7.94
CA GLU A 157 13.43 -9.05 -8.97
C GLU A 157 11.93 -9.06 -9.31
N ARG A 158 11.60 -9.47 -10.55
CA ARG A 158 10.21 -9.66 -11.02
C ARG A 158 9.35 -8.39 -10.91
N PHE A 159 9.96 -7.23 -11.14
CA PHE A 159 9.22 -5.97 -11.26
C PHE A 159 8.13 -6.07 -12.34
N ALA A 160 6.93 -5.57 -12.03
CA ALA A 160 5.77 -5.52 -12.93
C ALA A 160 5.31 -6.88 -13.48
N VAL A 161 5.56 -7.97 -12.74
CA VAL A 161 5.09 -9.30 -13.14
C VAL A 161 3.55 -9.35 -13.23
N ARG A 162 3.03 -9.77 -14.39
CA ARG A 162 1.58 -9.78 -14.70
C ARG A 162 0.90 -8.40 -14.64
N ASN A 163 1.64 -7.30 -14.80
CA ASN A 163 1.03 -5.99 -14.99
C ASN A 163 0.09 -6.01 -16.20
N SER A 164 -1.13 -5.52 -16.00
CA SER A 164 -2.23 -5.52 -16.97
C SER A 164 -2.83 -4.12 -17.19
N GLY A 165 -2.18 -3.04 -16.70
CA GLY A 165 -2.63 -1.68 -17.00
C GLY A 165 -2.08 -0.55 -16.09
N VAL A 166 -1.00 -0.78 -15.35
CA VAL A 166 -0.28 0.27 -14.62
C VAL A 166 0.82 0.87 -15.49
N ASP A 167 0.91 2.19 -15.49
CA ASP A 167 2.05 2.93 -16.02
C ASP A 167 3.09 3.11 -14.92
N ALA A 168 4.33 2.68 -15.18
CA ALA A 168 5.40 2.71 -14.18
C ALA A 168 6.71 3.27 -14.73
N VAL A 169 7.36 4.13 -13.94
CA VAL A 169 8.70 4.66 -14.20
C VAL A 169 9.61 4.22 -13.04
N VAL A 170 10.77 3.65 -13.38
CA VAL A 170 11.78 3.15 -12.43
C VAL A 170 13.18 3.44 -12.95
N GLU A 171 14.08 3.81 -12.06
CA GLU A 171 15.52 3.91 -12.34
C GLU A 171 16.11 2.50 -12.25
N ALA A 172 16.11 1.78 -13.37
CA ALA A 172 16.41 0.35 -13.44
C ALA A 172 17.89 -0.01 -13.20
#